data_AF-A0A938PET1-F1
#
_entry.id   AF-A0A938PET1-F1
#
_cell.length_a   1.000
_cell.length_b   1.000
_cell.length_c   1.000
_cell.angle_alpha   90.00
_cell.angle_beta   90.00
_cell.angle_gamma   90.00
#
_symmetry.space_group_name_H-M   'P 1'
#
loop_
_entity.id
_entity.type
_entity.pdbx_description
1 polymer ?
#
loop_
_entity_poly.entity_id
_entity_poly.type
_entity_poly.pdbx_seq_one_letter_code
_entity_poly.pdbx_strand_id
1 'polypeptide(L)'
;MSKHINNNLIGINILFILFGLFFGAADGVHSQDLVSLEKRFSDQVNFVNRQKQIIDSLQIILTERAKLIDTEKKKALPNNDKIIELMSKSATLTNQINNLQIKLKKDENELESTKKQLSLIYSELIDSLKLIQKSANLSRSHDLNNQILFLTEKKLLVSPRVSNLSFNPEYIIRIDLNTISDPTQRKIHSEYLENALDEVNEQIQQVTIRSDELKQIVQLQKKVERFVEEADFEGSVKFFNYRSGTDRNALAGFIPIDKTEMDYVLLSQFSSYSSMLDQLNMPGYINIKSKWGEGKTTKLSLGEYASLLKELRNYLQEYRLVLNSKLQSAK
;
A
#
# COMPACT_ATOMS: atom_id res chain seq x y z
N MET A 1 56.76 -40.10 -10.44
CA MET A 1 56.65 -38.63 -10.64
C MET A 1 55.38 -38.34 -11.42
N SER A 2 54.26 -38.13 -10.72
CA SER A 2 52.95 -37.90 -11.34
C SER A 2 52.70 -36.39 -11.46
N LYS A 3 52.41 -35.93 -12.68
CA LYS A 3 52.02 -34.54 -13.00
C LYS A 3 50.55 -34.36 -12.64
N HIS A 4 50.26 -33.67 -11.54
CA HIS A 4 48.97 -33.01 -11.35
C HIS A 4 49.06 -31.61 -11.97
N ILE A 5 48.55 -31.47 -13.20
CA ILE A 5 48.33 -30.16 -13.81
C ILE A 5 46.95 -29.66 -13.39
N ASN A 6 46.93 -28.40 -12.95
CA ASN A 6 45.81 -27.61 -12.46
C ASN A 6 44.55 -27.68 -13.34
N ASN A 7 43.54 -28.43 -12.88
CA ASN A 7 42.17 -28.32 -13.38
C ASN A 7 41.39 -27.15 -12.77
N ASN A 8 41.94 -26.45 -11.76
CA ASN A 8 41.23 -25.38 -11.06
C ASN A 8 41.28 -24.01 -11.75
N LEU A 9 42.22 -23.77 -12.67
CA LEU A 9 42.28 -22.49 -13.40
C LEU A 9 41.36 -22.45 -14.64
N ILE A 10 40.99 -23.61 -15.19
CA ILE A 10 40.13 -23.68 -16.38
C ILE A 10 38.66 -23.48 -15.99
N GLY A 11 38.24 -23.93 -14.79
CA GLY A 11 36.88 -23.73 -14.29
C GLY A 11 36.51 -22.28 -13.98
N ILE A 12 37.46 -21.48 -13.50
CA ILE A 12 37.20 -20.08 -13.11
C ILE A 12 37.05 -19.18 -14.34
N ASN A 13 37.83 -19.40 -15.41
CA ASN A 13 37.69 -18.63 -16.65
C ASN A 13 36.41 -18.97 -17.43
N ILE A 14 35.91 -20.22 -17.36
CA ILE A 14 34.64 -20.60 -17.98
C ILE A 14 33.45 -19.98 -17.21
N LEU A 15 33.54 -19.81 -15.89
CA LEU A 15 32.49 -19.17 -15.08
C LEU A 15 32.35 -17.66 -15.39
N PHE A 16 33.44 -16.94 -15.61
CA PHE A 16 33.40 -15.52 -16.00
C PHE A 16 32.98 -15.31 -17.47
N ILE A 17 33.31 -16.24 -18.38
CA ILE A 17 32.88 -16.19 -19.78
C ILE A 17 31.38 -16.55 -19.91
N LEU A 18 30.85 -17.45 -19.06
CA LEU A 18 29.41 -17.71 -18.97
C LEU A 18 28.63 -16.59 -18.27
N PHE A 19 29.25 -15.84 -17.36
CA PHE A 19 28.67 -14.61 -16.81
C PHE A 19 28.63 -13.47 -17.84
N GLY A 20 29.61 -13.42 -18.77
CA GLY A 20 29.60 -12.47 -19.89
C GLY A 20 28.61 -12.83 -21.01
N LEU A 21 28.32 -14.12 -21.24
CA LEU A 21 27.47 -14.57 -22.34
C LEU A 21 25.99 -14.74 -21.96
N PHE A 22 25.62 -14.85 -20.69
CA PHE A 22 24.21 -14.76 -20.26
C PHE A 22 23.70 -13.32 -20.09
N PHE A 23 24.60 -12.34 -20.05
CA PHE A 23 24.25 -10.91 -20.04
C PHE A 23 24.38 -10.23 -21.42
N GLY A 24 24.73 -10.97 -22.49
CA GLY A 24 25.05 -10.41 -23.80
C GLY A 24 23.96 -10.45 -24.88
N ALA A 25 22.79 -11.02 -24.61
CA ALA A 25 21.70 -11.10 -25.61
C ALA A 25 20.28 -11.11 -25.00
N ALA A 26 20.14 -10.62 -23.77
CA ALA A 26 18.87 -10.06 -23.29
C ALA A 26 19.09 -8.56 -23.24
N ASP A 27 18.86 -7.91 -24.38
CA ASP A 27 18.97 -6.47 -24.56
C ASP A 27 18.36 -5.71 -23.37
N GLY A 28 19.22 -5.08 -22.58
CA GLY A 28 19.23 -3.64 -22.27
C GLY A 28 17.97 -2.89 -21.82
N VAL A 29 16.79 -3.51 -21.67
CA VAL A 29 15.52 -2.79 -21.52
C VAL A 29 15.06 -2.69 -20.05
N HIS A 30 15.44 -3.60 -19.16
CA HIS A 30 14.83 -3.63 -17.82
C HIS A 30 15.45 -2.72 -16.74
N SER A 31 16.73 -2.32 -16.84
CA SER A 31 17.32 -1.40 -15.85
C SER A 31 16.93 0.06 -16.11
N GLN A 32 16.73 0.46 -17.37
CA GLN A 32 16.15 1.76 -17.72
C GLN A 32 14.65 1.81 -17.41
N ASP A 33 13.93 0.69 -17.50
CA ASP A 33 12.50 0.61 -17.19
C ASP A 33 12.21 0.79 -15.69
N LEU A 34 12.89 0.06 -14.79
CA LEU A 34 12.61 0.18 -13.35
C LEU A 34 12.91 1.59 -12.79
N VAL A 35 14.08 2.16 -13.11
CA VAL A 35 14.47 3.49 -12.60
C VAL A 35 13.54 4.58 -13.14
N SER A 36 13.15 4.49 -14.43
CA SER A 36 12.20 5.44 -15.00
C SER A 36 10.80 5.30 -14.42
N LEU A 37 10.38 4.07 -14.11
CA LEU A 37 9.10 3.78 -13.47
C LEU A 37 9.05 4.24 -12.01
N GLU A 38 10.14 4.06 -11.24
CA GLU A 38 10.29 4.59 -9.88
C GLU A 38 10.25 6.12 -9.86
N LYS A 39 10.92 6.77 -10.82
CA LYS A 39 10.88 8.22 -10.97
C LYS A 39 9.46 8.70 -11.29
N ARG A 40 8.80 8.05 -12.26
CA ARG A 40 7.42 8.34 -12.62
C ARG A 40 6.48 8.20 -11.43
N PHE A 41 6.66 7.15 -10.63
CA PHE A 41 5.88 6.94 -9.40
C PHE A 41 6.05 8.10 -8.43
N SER A 42 7.30 8.50 -8.11
CA SER A 42 7.53 9.62 -7.19
C SER A 42 6.97 10.94 -7.73
N ASP A 43 7.16 11.22 -9.03
CA ASP A 43 6.60 12.40 -9.69
C ASP A 43 5.06 12.42 -9.61
N GLN A 44 4.40 11.28 -9.86
CA GLN A 44 2.95 11.12 -9.77
C GLN A 44 2.42 11.27 -8.33
N VAL A 45 3.11 10.70 -7.34
CA VAL A 45 2.76 10.85 -5.92
C VAL A 45 2.78 12.32 -5.51
N ASN A 46 3.87 13.02 -5.83
CA ASN A 46 4.02 14.44 -5.54
C ASN A 46 2.95 15.29 -6.24
N PHE A 47 2.63 14.96 -7.49
CA PHE A 47 1.60 15.65 -8.25
C PHE A 47 0.20 15.45 -7.66
N VAL A 48 -0.19 14.22 -7.36
CA VAL A 48 -1.48 13.87 -6.72
C VAL A 48 -1.62 14.57 -5.36
N ASN A 49 -0.57 14.57 -4.54
CA ASN A 49 -0.57 15.22 -3.23
C ASN A 49 -0.77 16.74 -3.35
N ARG A 50 -0.08 17.38 -4.29
CA ARG A 50 -0.24 18.81 -4.56
C ARG A 50 -1.66 19.16 -5.03
N GLN A 51 -2.23 18.34 -5.92
CA GLN A 51 -3.62 18.51 -6.39
C GLN A 51 -4.63 18.44 -5.23
N LYS A 52 -4.46 17.48 -4.31
CA LYS A 52 -5.29 17.36 -3.10
C LYS A 52 -5.22 18.61 -2.22
N GLN A 53 -4.00 19.08 -1.92
CA GLN A 53 -3.81 20.30 -1.12
C GLN A 53 -4.48 21.54 -1.75
N ILE A 54 -4.44 21.65 -3.08
CA ILE A 54 -5.13 22.73 -3.79
C ILE A 54 -6.65 22.59 -3.61
N ILE A 55 -7.20 21.39 -3.80
CA ILE A 55 -8.65 21.14 -3.62
C ILE A 55 -9.08 21.47 -2.19
N ASP A 56 -8.34 21.01 -1.18
CA ASP A 56 -8.64 21.27 0.23
C ASP A 56 -8.64 22.78 0.52
N SER A 57 -7.65 23.50 -0.02
CA SER A 57 -7.56 24.96 0.11
C SER A 57 -8.76 25.66 -0.52
N LEU A 58 -9.20 25.23 -1.70
CA LEU A 58 -10.38 25.78 -2.36
C LEU A 58 -11.68 25.46 -1.59
N GLN A 59 -11.78 24.29 -0.98
CA GLN A 59 -12.92 23.90 -0.14
C GLN A 59 -13.01 24.74 1.14
N ILE A 60 -11.87 25.10 1.75
CA ILE A 60 -11.83 26.03 2.88
C ILE A 60 -12.37 27.40 2.45
N ILE A 61 -11.89 27.94 1.33
CA ILE A 61 -12.36 29.23 0.79
C ILE A 61 -13.85 29.18 0.48
N LEU A 62 -14.34 28.08 -0.12
CA LEU A 62 -15.75 27.89 -0.42
C LEU A 62 -16.61 27.88 0.86
N THR A 63 -16.14 27.21 1.90
CA THR A 63 -16.79 27.14 3.21
C THR A 63 -16.86 28.52 3.87
N GLU A 64 -15.78 29.30 3.82
CA GLU A 64 -15.76 30.68 4.31
C GLU A 64 -16.75 31.57 3.56
N ARG A 65 -16.85 31.43 2.24
CA ARG A 65 -17.81 32.19 1.43
C ARG A 65 -19.25 31.81 1.72
N ALA A 66 -19.54 30.53 1.94
CA ALA A 66 -20.87 30.09 2.39
C ALA A 66 -21.26 30.79 3.70
N LYS A 67 -20.33 30.87 4.67
CA LYS A 67 -20.54 31.61 5.93
C LYS A 67 -20.79 33.10 5.70
N LEU A 68 -20.07 33.74 4.76
CA LEU A 68 -20.29 35.15 4.42
C LEU A 68 -21.66 35.38 3.79
N ILE A 69 -22.12 34.49 2.91
CA ILE A 69 -23.46 34.54 2.31
C ILE A 69 -24.52 34.42 3.42
N ASP A 70 -24.39 33.45 4.31
CA ASP A 70 -25.33 33.24 5.41
C ASP A 70 -25.35 34.42 6.37
N THR A 71 -24.19 35.02 6.64
CA THR A 71 -24.07 36.21 7.48
C THR A 71 -24.76 37.42 6.85
N GLU A 72 -24.59 37.63 5.54
CA GLU A 72 -25.24 38.72 4.81
C GLU A 72 -26.77 38.55 4.76
N LYS A 73 -27.25 37.31 4.53
CA LYS A 73 -28.68 36.96 4.54
C LYS A 73 -29.36 37.18 5.89
N LYS A 74 -28.62 37.08 7.00
CA LYS A 74 -29.13 37.24 8.38
C LYS A 74 -29.19 38.70 8.85
N LYS A 75 -28.69 39.65 8.07
CA LYS A 75 -28.77 41.08 8.43
C LYS A 75 -30.21 41.58 8.37
N ALA A 76 -30.54 42.59 9.19
CA ALA A 76 -31.85 43.23 9.17
C ALA A 76 -32.20 43.84 7.79
N LEU A 77 -31.19 44.28 7.04
CA LEU A 77 -31.29 44.76 5.66
C LEU A 77 -30.20 44.04 4.82
N PRO A 78 -30.52 42.88 4.21
CA PRO A 78 -29.59 42.15 3.36
C PRO A 78 -29.23 42.93 2.09
N ASN A 79 -27.96 42.90 1.68
CA ASN A 79 -27.52 43.44 0.39
C ASN A 79 -27.57 42.34 -0.68
N ASN A 80 -28.61 42.37 -1.54
CA ASN A 80 -28.83 41.38 -2.58
C ASN A 80 -27.71 41.35 -3.64
N ASP A 81 -27.16 42.51 -4.04
CA ASP A 81 -26.08 42.57 -5.02
C ASP A 81 -24.82 41.88 -4.50
N LYS A 82 -24.50 42.11 -3.22
CA LYS A 82 -23.38 41.44 -2.55
C LYS A 82 -23.61 39.93 -2.42
N ILE A 83 -24.84 39.49 -2.13
CA ILE A 83 -25.18 38.06 -2.08
C ILE A 83 -25.01 37.43 -3.47
N ILE A 84 -25.51 38.07 -4.53
CA ILE A 84 -25.38 37.60 -5.91
C ILE A 84 -23.91 37.51 -6.32
N GLU A 85 -23.11 38.51 -6.00
CA GLU A 85 -21.66 38.50 -6.25
C GLU A 85 -20.97 37.34 -5.53
N LEU A 86 -21.24 37.14 -4.24
CA LEU A 86 -20.68 36.04 -3.45
C LEU A 86 -21.11 34.67 -4.00
N MET A 87 -22.38 34.51 -4.40
CA MET A 87 -22.89 33.28 -4.99
C MET A 87 -22.25 32.99 -6.35
N SER A 88 -22.13 34.00 -7.23
CA SER A 88 -21.48 33.88 -8.54
C SER A 88 -20.02 33.45 -8.40
N LYS A 89 -19.25 34.12 -7.54
CA LYS A 89 -17.85 33.72 -7.30
C LYS A 89 -17.72 32.34 -6.63
N SER A 90 -18.71 31.92 -5.84
CA SER A 90 -18.76 30.57 -5.24
C SER A 90 -19.07 29.50 -6.30
N ALA A 91 -19.96 29.77 -7.25
CA ALA A 91 -20.22 28.87 -8.37
C ALA A 91 -18.97 28.63 -9.22
N THR A 92 -18.18 29.68 -9.47
CA THR A 92 -16.87 29.55 -10.15
C THR A 92 -15.91 28.65 -9.37
N LEU A 93 -15.81 28.81 -8.05
CA LEU A 93 -14.99 27.95 -7.20
C LEU A 93 -15.46 26.49 -7.23
N THR A 94 -16.76 26.24 -7.13
CA THR A 94 -17.33 24.89 -7.23
C THR A 94 -16.98 24.23 -8.56
N ASN A 95 -17.10 24.95 -9.68
CA ASN A 95 -16.72 24.42 -10.99
C ASN A 95 -15.21 24.11 -11.08
N GLN A 96 -14.36 24.97 -10.50
CA GLN A 96 -12.92 24.72 -10.43
C GLN A 96 -12.60 23.47 -9.59
N ILE A 97 -13.22 23.31 -8.42
CA ILE A 97 -13.07 22.13 -7.56
C ILE A 97 -13.50 20.87 -8.31
N ASN A 98 -14.67 20.88 -8.96
CA ASN A 98 -15.17 19.73 -9.71
C ASN A 98 -14.21 19.32 -10.84
N ASN A 99 -13.70 20.28 -11.60
CA ASN A 99 -12.73 20.02 -12.67
C ASN A 99 -11.42 19.44 -12.13
N LEU A 100 -10.93 19.97 -11.01
CA LEU A 100 -9.73 19.44 -10.34
C LEU A 100 -9.96 18.03 -9.79
N GLN A 101 -11.14 17.73 -9.24
CA GLN A 101 -11.50 16.39 -8.76
C GLN A 101 -11.55 15.36 -9.88
N ILE A 102 -12.11 15.72 -11.05
CA ILE A 102 -12.13 14.85 -12.23
C ILE A 102 -10.70 14.54 -12.68
N LYS A 103 -9.84 15.57 -12.75
CA LYS A 103 -8.43 15.41 -13.12
C LYS A 103 -7.68 14.56 -12.09
N LEU A 104 -7.86 14.85 -10.80
CA LEU A 104 -7.27 14.10 -9.69
C LEU A 104 -7.64 12.61 -9.78
N LYS A 105 -8.90 12.27 -10.05
CA LYS A 105 -9.33 10.88 -10.21
C LYS A 105 -8.59 10.17 -11.36
N LYS A 106 -8.37 10.87 -12.48
CA LYS A 106 -7.57 10.32 -13.59
C LYS A 106 -6.12 10.09 -13.16
N ASP A 107 -5.51 11.08 -12.50
CA ASP A 107 -4.11 11.00 -12.04
C ASP A 107 -3.93 9.87 -11.00
N GLU A 108 -4.92 9.67 -10.11
CA GLU A 108 -4.93 8.58 -9.13
C GLU A 108 -5.03 7.19 -9.82
N ASN A 109 -5.83 7.05 -10.88
CA ASN A 109 -5.90 5.82 -11.66
C ASN A 109 -4.56 5.51 -12.37
N GLU A 110 -3.90 6.54 -12.92
CA GLU A 110 -2.59 6.37 -13.54
C GLU A 110 -1.52 5.99 -12.51
N LEU A 111 -1.54 6.61 -11.34
CA LEU A 111 -0.66 6.25 -10.22
C LEU A 111 -0.87 4.79 -9.78
N GLU A 112 -2.13 4.34 -9.71
CA GLU A 112 -2.45 2.96 -9.33
C GLU A 112 -1.97 1.94 -10.38
N SER A 113 -2.02 2.29 -11.67
CA SER A 113 -1.42 1.48 -12.74
C SER A 113 0.09 1.35 -12.58
N THR A 114 0.79 2.46 -12.34
CA THR A 114 2.24 2.48 -12.11
C THR A 114 2.63 1.69 -10.86
N LYS A 115 1.85 1.78 -9.78
CA LYS A 115 2.02 0.96 -8.57
C LYS A 115 1.94 -0.54 -8.84
N LYS A 116 0.95 -0.97 -9.63
CA LYS A 116 0.80 -2.39 -10.02
C LYS A 116 2.01 -2.89 -10.80
N GLN A 117 2.51 -2.10 -11.76
CA GLN A 117 3.71 -2.44 -12.53
C GLN A 117 4.94 -2.56 -11.63
N LEU A 118 5.19 -1.59 -10.74
CA LEU A 118 6.31 -1.65 -9.78
C LEU A 118 6.18 -2.85 -8.84
N SER A 119 4.98 -3.13 -8.34
CA SER A 119 4.74 -4.28 -7.45
C SER A 119 5.06 -5.61 -8.13
N LEU A 120 4.78 -5.76 -9.43
CA LEU A 120 5.14 -6.94 -10.20
C LEU A 120 6.66 -7.07 -10.33
N ILE A 121 7.33 -6.02 -10.81
CA ILE A 121 8.79 -6.01 -11.00
C ILE A 121 9.51 -6.32 -9.68
N TYR A 122 9.12 -5.69 -8.57
CA TYR A 122 9.72 -5.99 -7.27
C TYR A 122 9.46 -7.43 -6.81
N SER A 123 8.29 -8.00 -7.12
CA SER A 123 8.00 -9.40 -6.78
C SER A 123 8.94 -10.35 -7.52
N GLU A 124 9.11 -10.15 -8.83
CA GLU A 124 9.99 -10.96 -9.67
C GLU A 124 11.45 -10.86 -9.21
N LEU A 125 11.92 -9.67 -8.87
CA LEU A 125 13.26 -9.46 -8.32
C LEU A 125 13.44 -10.16 -6.97
N ILE A 126 12.47 -10.04 -6.05
CA ILE A 126 12.51 -10.72 -4.75
C ILE A 126 12.53 -12.24 -4.93
N ASP A 127 11.70 -12.79 -5.82
CA ASP A 127 11.61 -14.23 -6.06
C ASP A 127 12.90 -14.77 -6.67
N SER A 128 13.51 -14.03 -7.60
CA SER A 128 14.82 -14.34 -8.16
C SER A 128 15.91 -14.39 -7.08
N LEU A 129 15.99 -13.38 -6.21
CA LEU A 129 16.95 -13.35 -5.11
C LEU A 129 16.71 -14.47 -4.10
N LYS A 130 15.44 -14.79 -3.79
CA LYS A 130 15.08 -15.93 -2.94
C LYS A 130 15.46 -17.27 -3.58
N LEU A 131 15.36 -17.40 -4.90
CA LEU A 131 15.78 -18.59 -5.62
C LEU A 131 17.30 -18.77 -5.54
N ILE A 132 18.07 -17.70 -5.76
CA ILE A 132 19.53 -17.69 -5.57
C ILE A 132 19.89 -18.05 -4.12
N GLN A 133 19.18 -17.48 -3.15
CA GLN A 133 19.38 -17.77 -1.73
C GLN A 133 19.24 -19.27 -1.42
N LYS A 134 18.24 -19.92 -2.02
CA LYS A 134 17.98 -21.34 -1.86
C LYS A 134 18.96 -22.22 -2.63
N SER A 135 19.21 -21.93 -3.91
CA SER A 135 20.04 -22.78 -4.78
C SER A 135 21.51 -22.77 -4.39
N ALA A 136 22.02 -21.64 -3.89
CA ALA A 136 23.41 -21.49 -3.46
C ALA A 136 23.61 -21.72 -1.94
N ASN A 137 22.57 -22.15 -1.20
CA ASN A 137 22.60 -22.29 0.27
C ASN A 137 23.04 -21.01 1.02
N LEU A 138 22.80 -19.84 0.44
CA LEU A 138 23.23 -18.53 0.96
C LEU A 138 22.24 -17.92 1.98
N SER A 139 21.59 -18.76 2.79
CA SER A 139 20.54 -18.32 3.75
C SER A 139 21.03 -17.28 4.77
N ARG A 140 22.35 -17.24 5.02
CA ARG A 140 23.00 -16.29 5.94
C ARG A 140 23.74 -15.14 5.23
N SER A 141 23.67 -15.05 3.90
CA SER A 141 24.32 -13.96 3.17
C SER A 141 23.70 -12.61 3.55
N HIS A 142 24.51 -11.74 4.17
CA HIS A 142 24.10 -10.42 4.61
C HIS A 142 23.66 -9.56 3.41
N ASP A 143 24.48 -9.51 2.37
CA ASP A 143 24.21 -8.71 1.17
C ASP A 143 22.91 -9.12 0.49
N LEU A 144 22.67 -10.44 0.38
CA LEU A 144 21.45 -10.96 -0.23
C LEU A 144 20.21 -10.67 0.62
N ASN A 145 20.32 -10.83 1.94
CA ASN A 145 19.23 -10.51 2.87
C ASN A 145 18.89 -9.00 2.85
N ASN A 146 19.90 -8.12 2.77
CA ASN A 146 19.72 -6.68 2.66
C ASN A 146 19.02 -6.29 1.35
N GLN A 147 19.42 -6.89 0.22
CA GLN A 147 18.78 -6.63 -1.06
C GLN A 147 17.32 -7.09 -1.08
N ILE A 148 17.04 -8.29 -0.54
CA ILE A 148 15.66 -8.79 -0.40
C ILE A 148 14.86 -7.85 0.51
N LEU A 149 15.42 -7.43 1.65
CA LEU A 149 14.76 -6.49 2.57
C LEU A 149 14.42 -5.18 1.86
N PHE A 150 15.40 -4.56 1.21
CA PHE A 150 15.23 -3.31 0.49
C PHE A 150 14.13 -3.38 -0.58
N LEU A 151 14.12 -4.44 -1.40
CA LEU A 151 13.09 -4.62 -2.42
C LEU A 151 11.72 -4.92 -1.80
N THR A 152 11.67 -5.63 -0.66
CA THR A 152 10.41 -5.88 0.05
C THR A 152 9.84 -4.59 0.65
N GLU A 153 10.69 -3.70 1.18
CA GLU A 153 10.30 -2.37 1.65
C GLU A 153 9.79 -1.51 0.48
N LYS A 154 10.49 -1.50 -0.66
CA LYS A 154 10.04 -0.82 -1.89
C LYS A 154 8.69 -1.34 -2.39
N LYS A 155 8.50 -2.67 -2.40
CA LYS A 155 7.23 -3.32 -2.75
C LYS A 155 6.10 -2.88 -1.83
N LEU A 156 6.38 -2.73 -0.53
CA LEU A 156 5.39 -2.25 0.43
C LEU A 156 4.89 -0.84 0.07
N LEU A 157 5.77 0.05 -0.42
CA LEU A 157 5.39 1.41 -0.83
C LEU A 157 4.42 1.43 -2.02
N VAL A 158 4.65 0.57 -3.00
CA VAL A 158 3.85 0.53 -4.23
C VAL A 158 2.67 -0.43 -4.13
N SER A 159 2.42 -0.95 -2.94
CA SER A 159 1.34 -1.90 -2.72
C SER A 159 -0.01 -1.25 -3.03
N PRO A 160 -0.88 -1.90 -3.84
CA PRO A 160 -2.21 -1.40 -4.14
C PRO A 160 -2.96 -1.02 -2.87
N ARG A 161 -3.69 0.10 -2.96
CA ARG A 161 -4.60 0.49 -1.89
C ARG A 161 -5.74 -0.51 -1.84
N VAL A 162 -6.13 -0.83 -0.61
CA VAL A 162 -7.31 -1.63 -0.40
C VAL A 162 -8.53 -0.73 -0.55
N SER A 163 -9.42 -1.15 -1.43
CA SER A 163 -10.65 -0.43 -1.72
C SER A 163 -11.62 -0.66 -0.56
N ASN A 164 -12.45 0.34 -0.28
CA ASN A 164 -13.60 0.16 0.61
C ASN A 164 -14.52 -0.95 0.09
N LEU A 165 -15.25 -1.59 0.99
CA LEU A 165 -16.17 -2.65 0.62
C LEU A 165 -17.29 -2.06 -0.26
N SER A 166 -17.60 -2.73 -1.36
CA SER A 166 -18.63 -2.28 -2.30
C SER A 166 -20.04 -2.50 -1.76
N PHE A 167 -20.19 -3.49 -0.86
CA PHE A 167 -21.46 -3.79 -0.20
C PHE A 167 -21.68 -2.92 1.05
N ASN A 168 -22.95 -2.76 1.43
CA ASN A 168 -23.34 -2.12 2.68
C ASN A 168 -23.47 -3.19 3.78
N PRO A 169 -22.63 -3.17 4.81
CA PRO A 169 -22.65 -4.21 5.84
C PRO A 169 -23.95 -4.26 6.65
N GLU A 170 -24.58 -3.11 6.93
CA GLU A 170 -25.88 -3.07 7.60
C GLU A 170 -26.99 -3.73 6.78
N TYR A 171 -26.91 -3.62 5.45
CA TYR A 171 -27.92 -4.18 4.56
C TYR A 171 -27.84 -5.72 4.54
N ILE A 172 -26.63 -6.28 4.56
CA ILE A 172 -26.41 -7.74 4.63
C ILE A 172 -27.06 -8.35 5.87
N ILE A 173 -26.96 -7.70 7.02
CA ILE A 173 -27.60 -8.16 8.25
C ILE A 173 -29.12 -8.25 8.10
N ARG A 174 -29.74 -7.27 7.44
CA ARG A 174 -31.20 -7.18 7.27
C ARG A 174 -31.75 -8.21 6.28
N ILE A 175 -30.94 -8.74 5.38
CA ILE A 175 -31.38 -9.75 4.42
C ILE A 175 -31.60 -11.08 5.15
N ASP A 176 -32.84 -11.56 5.16
CA ASP A 176 -33.18 -12.93 5.50
C ASP A 176 -33.90 -13.59 4.33
N LEU A 177 -33.18 -14.45 3.62
CA LEU A 177 -33.67 -15.15 2.42
C LEU A 177 -34.90 -16.03 2.70
N ASN A 178 -35.11 -16.47 3.94
CA ASN A 178 -36.27 -17.29 4.31
C ASN A 178 -37.57 -16.49 4.40
N THR A 179 -37.47 -15.20 4.67
CA THR A 179 -38.62 -14.30 4.80
C THR A 179 -39.10 -13.75 3.46
N ILE A 180 -38.30 -13.88 2.40
CA ILE A 180 -38.59 -13.30 1.08
C ILE A 180 -39.40 -14.29 0.25
N SER A 181 -40.71 -14.06 0.14
CA SER A 181 -41.62 -14.92 -0.63
C SER A 181 -41.44 -14.81 -2.15
N ASP A 182 -41.06 -13.65 -2.68
CA ASP A 182 -40.87 -13.45 -4.12
C ASP A 182 -39.57 -14.12 -4.61
N PRO A 183 -39.64 -15.11 -5.52
CA PRO A 183 -38.46 -15.80 -6.03
C PRO A 183 -37.48 -14.88 -6.77
N THR A 184 -37.97 -13.81 -7.39
CA THR A 184 -37.11 -12.85 -8.11
C THR A 184 -36.30 -12.02 -7.13
N GLN A 185 -36.96 -11.43 -6.12
CA GLN A 185 -36.27 -10.72 -5.04
C GLN A 185 -35.30 -11.63 -4.29
N ARG A 186 -35.72 -12.87 -3.98
CA ARG A 186 -34.84 -13.84 -3.30
C ARG A 186 -33.57 -14.10 -4.10
N LYS A 187 -33.68 -14.25 -5.42
CA LYS A 187 -32.52 -14.42 -6.31
C LYS A 187 -31.59 -13.20 -6.28
N ILE A 188 -32.13 -11.98 -6.40
CA ILE A 188 -31.36 -10.73 -6.35
C ILE A 188 -30.60 -10.62 -5.02
N HIS A 189 -31.26 -10.91 -3.90
CA HIS A 189 -30.62 -10.87 -2.59
C HIS A 189 -29.57 -11.98 -2.41
N SER A 190 -29.78 -13.16 -2.97
CA SER A 190 -28.79 -14.25 -2.98
C SER A 190 -27.55 -13.83 -3.76
N GLU A 191 -27.71 -13.29 -4.98
CA GLU A 191 -26.60 -12.79 -5.81
C GLU A 191 -25.84 -11.67 -5.09
N TYR A 192 -26.55 -10.77 -4.39
CA TYR A 192 -25.92 -9.73 -3.59
C TYR A 192 -25.05 -10.31 -2.45
N LEU A 193 -25.54 -11.32 -1.74
CA LEU A 193 -24.81 -11.99 -0.66
C LEU A 193 -23.62 -12.81 -1.18
N GLU A 194 -23.75 -13.46 -2.34
CA GLU A 194 -22.66 -14.19 -3.00
C GLU A 194 -21.55 -13.23 -3.45
N ASN A 195 -21.89 -12.13 -4.12
CA ASN A 195 -20.93 -11.11 -4.52
C ASN A 195 -20.21 -10.50 -3.31
N ALA A 196 -20.93 -10.25 -2.21
CA ALA A 196 -20.33 -9.76 -0.97
C ALA A 196 -19.37 -10.80 -0.34
N LEU A 197 -19.70 -12.09 -0.42
CA LEU A 197 -18.84 -13.18 0.06
C LEU A 197 -17.56 -13.28 -0.76
N ASP A 198 -17.65 -13.19 -2.08
CA ASP A 198 -16.50 -13.20 -2.98
C ASP A 198 -15.57 -12.02 -2.71
N GLU A 199 -16.15 -10.82 -2.56
CA GLU A 199 -15.39 -9.62 -2.18
C GLU A 199 -14.69 -9.79 -0.83
N VAL A 200 -15.38 -10.31 0.21
CA VAL A 200 -14.75 -10.59 1.51
C VAL A 200 -13.62 -11.60 1.40
N ASN A 201 -13.77 -12.66 0.59
CA ASN A 201 -12.71 -13.64 0.38
C ASN A 201 -11.49 -13.01 -0.30
N GLU A 202 -11.69 -12.16 -1.29
CA GLU A 202 -10.61 -11.40 -1.93
C GLU A 202 -9.88 -10.52 -0.90
N GLN A 203 -10.62 -9.78 -0.06
CA GLN A 203 -10.02 -8.93 0.97
C GLN A 203 -9.22 -9.73 2.01
N ILE A 204 -9.72 -10.89 2.44
CA ILE A 204 -8.97 -11.79 3.33
C ILE A 204 -7.65 -12.22 2.68
N GLN A 205 -7.66 -12.55 1.39
CA GLN A 205 -6.46 -12.94 0.66
C GLN A 205 -5.47 -11.77 0.59
N GLN A 206 -5.92 -10.57 0.24
CA GLN A 206 -5.07 -9.39 0.16
C GLN A 206 -4.44 -9.05 1.53
N VAL A 207 -5.23 -9.02 2.61
CA VAL A 207 -4.74 -8.76 3.97
C VAL A 207 -3.75 -9.83 4.42
N THR A 208 -3.98 -11.10 4.05
CA THR A 208 -3.06 -12.20 4.38
C THR A 208 -1.71 -12.03 3.70
N ILE A 209 -1.69 -11.74 2.39
CA ILE A 209 -0.45 -11.49 1.64
C ILE A 209 0.35 -10.36 2.30
N ARG A 210 -0.31 -9.27 2.67
CA ARG A 210 0.33 -8.11 3.32
C ARG A 210 0.87 -8.43 4.71
N SER A 211 0.11 -9.18 5.49
CA SER A 211 0.56 -9.62 6.82
C SER A 211 1.81 -10.50 6.70
N ASP A 212 1.90 -11.36 5.68
CA ASP A 212 3.04 -12.24 5.46
C ASP A 212 4.27 -11.46 4.95
N GLU A 213 4.08 -10.49 4.06
CA GLU A 213 5.15 -9.58 3.61
C GLU A 213 5.73 -8.79 4.78
N LEU A 214 4.88 -8.22 5.63
CA LEU A 214 5.32 -7.46 6.80
C LEU A 214 6.06 -8.35 7.81
N LYS A 215 5.62 -9.60 8.00
CA LYS A 215 6.32 -10.58 8.80
C LYS A 215 7.72 -10.90 8.23
N GLN A 216 7.84 -11.00 6.91
CA GLN A 216 9.14 -11.19 6.24
C GLN A 216 10.06 -10.00 6.47
N ILE A 217 9.56 -8.76 6.35
CA ILE A 217 10.33 -7.54 6.65
C ILE A 217 10.86 -7.58 8.08
N VAL A 218 10.01 -7.83 9.07
CA VAL A 218 10.41 -7.89 10.49
C VAL A 218 11.44 -9.00 10.73
N GLN A 219 11.29 -10.15 10.09
CA GLN A 219 12.27 -11.23 10.20
C GLN A 219 13.62 -10.88 9.57
N LEU A 220 13.61 -10.20 8.43
CA LEU A 220 14.82 -9.74 7.76
C LEU A 220 15.53 -8.66 8.58
N GLN A 221 14.80 -7.67 9.10
CA GLN A 221 15.34 -6.66 10.02
C GLN A 221 16.04 -7.33 11.22
N LYS A 222 15.39 -8.29 11.88
CA LYS A 222 16.00 -9.05 13.00
C LYS A 222 17.22 -9.89 12.61
N LYS A 223 17.35 -10.31 11.34
CA LYS A 223 18.54 -11.03 10.86
C LYS A 223 19.69 -10.05 10.62
N VAL A 224 19.39 -8.89 10.06
CA VAL A 224 20.36 -7.80 9.83
C VAL A 224 20.87 -7.26 11.17
N GLU A 225 19.99 -6.99 12.12
CA GLU A 225 20.34 -6.54 13.48
C GLU A 225 21.28 -7.54 14.18
N ARG A 226 20.91 -8.83 14.20
CA ARG A 226 21.77 -9.88 14.79
C ARG A 226 23.13 -9.98 14.13
N PHE A 227 23.22 -9.80 12.82
CA PHE A 227 24.52 -9.79 12.13
C PHE A 227 25.40 -8.62 12.60
N VAL A 228 24.82 -7.43 12.78
CA VAL A 228 25.56 -6.26 13.30
C VAL A 228 26.02 -6.53 14.73
N GLU A 229 25.14 -7.05 15.59
CA GLU A 229 25.48 -7.41 16.98
C GLU A 229 26.56 -8.49 17.07
N GLU A 230 26.52 -9.52 16.20
CA GLU A 230 27.52 -10.58 16.13
C GLU A 230 28.87 -10.06 15.60
N ALA A 231 28.85 -9.17 14.59
CA ALA A 231 30.06 -8.53 14.06
C ALA A 231 30.72 -7.58 15.07
N ASP A 232 29.93 -6.91 15.90
CA ASP A 232 30.41 -6.05 17.00
C ASP A 232 31.04 -6.86 18.16
N PHE A 233 30.72 -8.16 18.30
CA PHE A 233 31.25 -9.03 19.35
C PHE A 233 32.59 -9.71 19.00
N GLU A 234 32.91 -9.91 17.71
CA GLU A 234 34.16 -10.57 17.28
C GLU A 234 35.32 -9.61 16.98
N GLY A 235 35.09 -8.30 17.01
CA GLY A 235 36.15 -7.30 16.81
C GLY A 235 36.02 -6.15 17.80
N SER A 236 37.08 -5.88 18.57
CA SER A 236 37.28 -4.60 19.26
C SER A 236 37.56 -3.48 18.24
N VAL A 237 36.66 -3.28 17.28
CA VAL A 237 36.65 -2.14 16.38
C VAL A 237 35.52 -1.26 16.87
N LYS A 238 35.89 -0.10 17.40
CA LYS A 238 34.93 0.95 17.78
C LYS A 238 34.16 1.39 16.53
N PHE A 239 33.04 0.76 16.24
CA PHE A 239 32.06 1.31 15.32
C PHE A 239 31.33 2.45 16.05
N PHE A 240 31.79 3.67 15.78
CA PHE A 240 31.07 4.88 16.13
C PHE A 240 29.62 4.77 15.63
N ASN A 241 28.67 5.17 16.47
CA ASN A 241 27.23 5.28 16.20
C ASN A 241 26.90 5.66 14.73
N TYR A 242 26.77 4.67 13.86
CA TYR A 242 26.17 4.84 12.54
C TYR A 242 24.66 4.72 12.69
N ARG A 243 24.01 5.84 13.00
CA ARG A 243 22.63 6.05 12.53
C ARG A 243 22.69 6.04 11.01
N SER A 244 22.35 4.89 10.40
CA SER A 244 22.11 4.65 8.97
C SER A 244 22.36 5.85 8.04
N GLY A 245 23.63 6.17 7.83
CA GLY A 245 24.14 7.05 6.80
C GLY A 245 25.19 6.25 6.06
N THR A 246 24.76 5.22 5.33
CA THR A 246 25.65 4.45 4.46
C THR A 246 26.11 5.36 3.32
N ASP A 247 27.42 5.55 3.22
CA ASP A 247 28.09 6.13 2.07
C ASP A 247 27.60 5.44 0.79
N ARG A 248 26.90 6.20 -0.03
CA ARG A 248 26.24 5.80 -1.29
C ARG A 248 27.18 5.74 -2.50
N ASN A 249 28.50 5.69 -2.30
CA ASN A 249 29.43 5.95 -3.39
C ASN A 249 29.91 4.72 -4.20
N ALA A 250 29.33 3.53 -3.99
CA ALA A 250 29.65 2.35 -4.83
C ALA A 250 28.55 2.00 -5.86
N LEU A 251 27.42 2.70 -5.87
CA LEU A 251 26.32 2.44 -6.79
C LEU A 251 25.71 3.78 -7.24
N ALA A 252 26.37 4.44 -8.17
CA ALA A 252 25.87 5.65 -8.83
C ALA A 252 24.62 5.30 -9.64
N GLY A 253 23.44 5.56 -9.06
CA GLY A 253 22.13 5.33 -9.70
C GLY A 253 20.96 5.18 -8.72
N PHE A 254 21.21 5.00 -7.42
CA PHE A 254 20.16 4.63 -6.48
C PHE A 254 19.61 5.84 -5.73
N ILE A 255 18.35 6.19 -6.03
CA ILE A 255 17.62 7.25 -5.36
C ILE A 255 17.28 6.80 -3.92
N PRO A 256 17.75 7.48 -2.86
CA PRO A 256 17.18 7.32 -1.52
C PRO A 256 15.66 7.33 -1.53
N ILE A 257 15.04 6.36 -0.89
CA ILE A 257 13.69 6.58 -0.39
C ILE A 257 13.83 7.65 0.69
N ASP A 258 13.18 8.80 0.50
CA ASP A 258 13.05 9.78 1.56
C ASP A 258 12.16 9.18 2.66
N LYS A 259 12.65 9.20 3.91
CA LYS A 259 11.97 8.58 5.06
C LYS A 259 10.57 9.17 5.26
N THR A 260 10.40 10.44 4.90
CA THR A 260 9.13 11.18 4.92
C THR A 260 8.12 10.67 3.88
N GLU A 261 8.58 10.23 2.71
CA GLU A 261 7.73 9.67 1.65
C GLU A 261 7.23 8.27 2.04
N MET A 262 8.09 7.47 2.69
CA MET A 262 7.72 6.16 3.24
C MET A 262 6.68 6.25 4.36
N ASP A 263 6.87 7.19 5.30
CA ASP A 263 5.92 7.41 6.40
C ASP A 263 4.54 7.83 5.87
N TYR A 264 4.47 8.67 4.84
CA TYR A 264 3.19 9.11 4.24
C TYR A 264 2.46 7.97 3.51
N VAL A 265 3.18 7.15 2.74
CA VAL A 265 2.58 6.04 2.00
C VAL A 265 2.03 4.97 2.95
N LEU A 266 2.80 4.60 3.98
CA LEU A 266 2.35 3.68 5.03
C LEU A 266 1.15 4.23 5.78
N LEU A 267 1.14 5.53 6.10
CA LEU A 267 0.00 6.20 6.71
C LEU A 267 -1.25 6.12 5.82
N SER A 268 -1.10 6.30 4.50
CA SER A 268 -2.23 6.23 3.57
C SER A 268 -2.81 4.81 3.45
N GLN A 269 -1.96 3.78 3.49
CA GLN A 269 -2.40 2.39 3.52
C GLN A 269 -3.10 2.06 4.83
N PHE A 270 -2.50 2.49 5.94
CA PHE A 270 -3.10 2.36 7.26
C PHE A 270 -4.49 3.00 7.33
N SER A 271 -4.66 4.22 6.83
CA SER A 271 -5.96 4.88 6.77
C SER A 271 -6.98 4.10 5.94
N SER A 272 -6.55 3.48 4.83
CA SER A 272 -7.45 2.67 3.98
C SER A 272 -7.95 1.42 4.73
N TYR A 273 -7.05 0.70 5.40
CA TYR A 273 -7.42 -0.47 6.21
C TYR A 273 -8.22 -0.10 7.46
N SER A 274 -7.91 1.04 8.09
CA SER A 274 -8.68 1.58 9.20
C SER A 274 -10.11 1.93 8.77
N SER A 275 -10.27 2.55 7.60
CA SER A 275 -11.60 2.88 7.04
C SER A 275 -12.42 1.62 6.74
N MET A 276 -11.80 0.57 6.17
CA MET A 276 -12.47 -0.72 5.99
C MET A 276 -12.88 -1.36 7.33
N LEU A 277 -12.01 -1.27 8.34
CA LEU A 277 -12.31 -1.75 9.68
C LEU A 277 -13.53 -1.01 10.27
N ASP A 278 -13.60 0.31 10.09
CA ASP A 278 -14.72 1.12 10.54
C ASP A 278 -16.03 0.78 9.80
N GLN A 279 -15.96 0.46 8.49
CA GLN A 279 -17.12 -0.01 7.73
C GLN A 279 -17.64 -1.36 8.22
N LEU A 280 -16.74 -2.26 8.63
CA LEU A 280 -17.11 -3.56 9.19
C LEU A 280 -17.68 -3.45 10.61
N ASN A 281 -17.67 -2.27 11.23
CA ASN A 281 -18.22 -2.08 12.56
C ASN A 281 -19.74 -2.04 12.51
N MET A 282 -20.39 -3.05 13.09
CA MET A 282 -21.84 -3.18 13.14
C MET A 282 -22.29 -3.32 14.59
N PRO A 283 -22.64 -2.20 15.26
CA PRO A 283 -23.12 -2.23 16.63
C PRO A 283 -24.27 -3.24 16.81
N GLY A 284 -24.05 -4.23 17.69
CA GLY A 284 -25.03 -5.29 17.99
C GLY A 284 -24.80 -6.64 17.29
N TYR A 285 -23.97 -6.70 16.25
CA TYR A 285 -23.61 -7.96 15.56
C TYR A 285 -22.10 -8.21 15.55
N ILE A 286 -21.32 -7.19 15.20
CA ILE A 286 -19.85 -7.20 15.26
C ILE A 286 -19.44 -5.91 15.96
N ASN A 287 -19.13 -6.00 17.25
CA ASN A 287 -18.76 -4.84 18.04
C ASN A 287 -17.26 -4.59 17.94
N ILE A 288 -16.87 -3.74 17.00
CA ILE A 288 -15.47 -3.38 16.80
C ILE A 288 -15.12 -2.27 17.79
N LYS A 289 -14.36 -2.62 18.83
CA LYS A 289 -13.64 -1.62 19.62
C LYS A 289 -12.38 -1.20 18.86
N SER A 290 -12.57 -0.50 17.73
CA SER A 290 -11.44 -0.01 16.93
C SER A 290 -10.68 1.01 17.75
N LYS A 291 -9.43 0.70 18.08
CA LYS A 291 -8.47 1.68 18.62
C LYS A 291 -7.86 2.55 17.51
N TRP A 292 -8.12 2.20 16.25
CA TRP A 292 -7.60 2.81 15.04
C TRP A 292 -8.64 3.82 14.53
N GLY A 293 -8.66 5.01 15.12
CA GLY A 293 -9.51 6.11 14.65
C GLY A 293 -8.74 7.03 13.71
N GLU A 294 -9.45 7.64 12.75
CA GLU A 294 -8.89 8.70 11.92
C GLU A 294 -8.21 9.77 12.78
N GLY A 295 -6.95 10.10 12.46
CA GLY A 295 -6.19 11.18 13.10
C GLY A 295 -5.43 10.83 14.39
N LYS A 296 -5.41 9.58 14.85
CA LYS A 296 -4.75 9.22 16.13
C LYS A 296 -3.25 8.88 16.05
N THR A 297 -2.69 8.64 14.87
CA THR A 297 -1.30 8.16 14.75
C THR A 297 -0.52 8.95 13.69
N THR A 298 0.39 9.82 14.12
CA THR A 298 1.31 10.58 13.25
C THR A 298 2.63 9.86 12.97
N LYS A 299 2.91 8.77 13.70
CA LYS A 299 4.01 7.82 13.44
C LYS A 299 3.47 6.42 13.63
N LEU A 300 3.59 5.61 12.58
CA LEU A 300 3.08 4.25 12.57
C LEU A 300 4.25 3.28 12.50
N SER A 301 4.40 2.47 13.54
CA SER A 301 5.38 1.38 13.53
C SER A 301 4.88 0.23 12.67
N LEU A 302 5.81 -0.56 12.11
CA LEU A 302 5.46 -1.82 11.43
C LEU A 302 4.66 -2.76 12.34
N GLY A 303 4.90 -2.73 13.66
CA GLY A 303 4.15 -3.53 14.64
C GLY A 303 2.69 -3.10 14.80
N GLU A 304 2.41 -1.79 14.77
CA GLU A 304 1.04 -1.27 14.76
C GLU A 304 0.33 -1.64 13.47
N TYR A 305 1.00 -1.52 12.32
CA TYR A 305 0.45 -1.92 11.04
C TYR A 305 0.14 -3.43 11.00
N ALA A 306 1.04 -4.27 11.51
CA ALA A 306 0.80 -5.71 11.68
C ALA A 306 -0.45 -6.00 12.51
N SER A 307 -0.64 -5.24 13.59
CA SER A 307 -1.76 -5.40 14.51
C SER A 307 -3.09 -5.03 13.84
N LEU A 308 -3.12 -3.94 13.07
CA LEU A 308 -4.27 -3.55 12.27
C LEU A 308 -4.65 -4.64 11.26
N LEU A 309 -3.68 -5.14 10.49
CA LEU A 309 -3.95 -6.19 9.49
C LEU A 309 -4.48 -7.48 10.14
N LYS A 310 -3.93 -7.86 11.30
CA LYS A 310 -4.42 -9.02 12.06
C LYS A 310 -5.86 -8.83 12.52
N GLU A 311 -6.17 -7.65 13.05
CA GLU A 311 -7.51 -7.31 13.53
C GLU A 311 -8.52 -7.29 12.39
N LEU A 312 -8.19 -6.63 11.28
CA LEU A 312 -9.02 -6.60 10.07
C LEU A 312 -9.28 -8.01 9.52
N ARG A 313 -8.25 -8.86 9.45
CA ARG A 313 -8.40 -10.25 8.99
C ARG A 313 -9.40 -11.02 9.85
N ASN A 314 -9.36 -10.86 11.17
CA ASN A 314 -10.28 -11.54 12.06
C ASN A 314 -11.74 -11.10 11.79
N TYR A 315 -11.98 -9.80 11.64
CA TYR A 315 -13.34 -9.31 11.37
C TYR A 315 -13.85 -9.73 9.99
N LEU A 316 -13.00 -9.70 8.96
CA LEU A 316 -13.37 -10.24 7.65
C LEU A 316 -13.73 -11.73 7.73
N GLN A 317 -13.03 -12.51 8.56
CA GLN A 317 -13.38 -13.92 8.80
C GLN A 317 -14.71 -14.09 9.52
N GLU A 318 -15.01 -13.27 10.53
CA GLU A 318 -16.33 -13.25 11.18
C GLU A 318 -17.43 -12.90 10.18
N TYR A 319 -17.18 -11.90 9.32
CA TYR A 319 -18.12 -11.49 8.28
C TYR A 319 -18.40 -12.59 7.26
N ARG A 320 -17.34 -13.31 6.86
CA ARG A 320 -17.45 -14.49 6.00
C ARG A 320 -18.35 -15.57 6.64
N LEU A 321 -18.30 -15.76 7.95
CA LEU A 321 -19.18 -16.71 8.65
C LEU A 321 -20.64 -16.25 8.61
N VAL A 322 -20.91 -14.97 8.83
CA VAL A 322 -22.27 -14.39 8.74
C VAL A 322 -22.85 -14.57 7.34
N LEU A 323 -22.09 -14.25 6.29
CA LEU A 323 -22.49 -14.40 4.90
C LEU A 323 -22.80 -15.86 4.54
N ASN A 324 -21.89 -16.78 4.91
CA ASN A 324 -22.11 -18.21 4.70
C ASN A 324 -23.37 -18.72 5.41
N SER A 325 -23.62 -18.29 6.66
CA SER A 325 -24.82 -18.67 7.39
C SER A 325 -26.11 -18.22 6.69
N LYS A 326 -26.12 -16.99 6.15
CA LYS A 326 -27.30 -16.43 5.45
C LYS A 326 -27.55 -17.11 4.10
N LEU A 327 -26.49 -17.48 3.38
CA LEU A 327 -26.61 -18.23 2.12
C LEU A 327 -27.03 -19.69 2.37
N GLN A 328 -26.52 -20.32 3.42
CA GLN A 328 -26.90 -21.69 3.78
C GLN A 328 -28.33 -21.80 4.28
N SER A 329 -28.83 -20.79 5.00
CA SER A 329 -30.22 -20.80 5.47
C SER A 329 -31.25 -20.80 4.34
N ALA A 330 -30.86 -20.52 3.10
CA ALA A 330 -31.72 -20.49 1.92
C ALA A 330 -31.70 -21.79 1.07
N LYS A 331 -30.82 -22.75 1.40
CA LYS A 331 -30.73 -24.05 0.73
C LYS A 331 -31.60 -25.09 1.43
#